data_AF-A0A523U857-F1
#
_entry.id   AF-A0A523U857-F1
#
_cell.length_a   1.000
_cell.length_b   1.000
_cell.length_c   1.000
_cell.angle_alpha   90.00
_cell.angle_beta   90.00
_cell.angle_gamma   90.00
#
_symmetry.space_group_name_H-M   'P 1'
#
loop_
_entity.id
_entity.type
_entity.pdbx_description
1 polymer ?
#
loop_
_entity_poly.entity_id
_entity_poly.type
_entity_poly.pdbx_seq_one_letter_code
_entity_poly.pdbx_strand_id
1 'polypeptide(L)'
;MKKFIWTLLTLIAVALGALLGVYKHQKNSGVLGKDVGFIRFLLIKRKPGTGSKEPGNKEPATTGGQKTAPVKKAVFDREAFGKLRISAKSSYREADFTAAELSYTKALELLNSAEPGDPELALKLDRMRLRSWFFARIVENMYLDNLVDGVDIVQVKLQGGRKPFFARLLEKTDYQITIERQSGITATVPISEVDLLVNLTPEQYRKTLEAILNERTRKAYGAVKQDYQSFFLCAAFAFQHKLTDRLTELLEKTFEHAESERLVNRFIPSNNLELKVALHYSFKRDTKAHVYAERLKEERSIAKKDEDKTIDKTTPGSTDPVPAGTPAPQDKLDEADELFKEGYAYYRKAIPGTTDHDINLEKAEPFLQEASEILMEIFKQQPDNKEIENNLSRIREILFDIYVRLPLKR
;
A
#
# COMPACT_ATOMS: atom_id res chain seq x y z
N MET A 1 16.57 -36.07 0.04
CA MET A 1 15.74 -36.39 -1.15
C MET A 1 14.24 -36.21 -0.93
N LYS A 2 13.60 -36.78 0.10
CA LYS A 2 12.13 -36.65 0.29
C LYS A 2 11.63 -35.19 0.43
N LYS A 3 12.35 -34.31 1.12
CA LYS A 3 11.95 -32.89 1.28
C LYS A 3 11.97 -32.10 -0.04
N PHE A 4 12.93 -32.38 -0.92
CA PHE A 4 13.05 -31.70 -2.22
C PHE A 4 11.89 -32.05 -3.18
N ILE A 5 11.46 -33.32 -3.17
CA ILE A 5 10.32 -33.78 -3.99
C ILE A 5 9.02 -33.09 -3.56
N TRP A 6 8.81 -32.90 -2.25
CA TRP A 6 7.64 -32.18 -1.74
C TRP A 6 7.65 -30.71 -2.14
N THR A 7 8.77 -30.01 -1.98
CA THR A 7 8.88 -28.59 -2.37
C THR A 7 8.64 -28.39 -3.87
N LEU A 8 9.15 -29.30 -4.70
CA LEU A 8 8.94 -29.26 -6.15
C LEU A 8 7.47 -29.50 -6.52
N LEU A 9 6.79 -30.45 -5.86
CA LEU A 9 5.37 -30.71 -6.07
C LEU A 9 4.50 -29.52 -5.64
N THR A 10 4.84 -28.83 -4.55
CA THR A 10 4.12 -27.64 -4.10
C THR A 10 4.26 -26.49 -5.10
N LEU A 11 5.45 -26.27 -5.65
CA LEU A 11 5.68 -25.26 -6.68
C LEU A 11 4.92 -25.55 -7.98
N ILE A 12 4.90 -26.82 -8.41
CA ILE A 12 4.11 -27.25 -9.58
C ILE A 12 2.61 -27.05 -9.33
N ALA A 13 2.11 -27.35 -8.13
CA ALA A 13 0.71 -27.14 -7.77
C ALA A 13 0.31 -25.65 -7.77
N VAL A 14 1.17 -24.76 -7.26
CA VAL A 14 0.95 -23.31 -7.27
C VAL A 14 0.96 -22.77 -8.71
N ALA A 15 1.92 -23.19 -9.53
CA ALA A 15 2.00 -22.78 -10.94
C ALA A 15 0.78 -23.26 -11.75
N LEU A 16 0.34 -24.51 -11.56
CA LEU A 16 -0.87 -25.03 -12.19
C LEU A 16 -2.14 -24.31 -11.70
N GLY A 17 -2.20 -23.93 -10.42
CA GLY A 17 -3.30 -23.15 -9.85
C GLY A 17 -3.41 -21.75 -10.49
N ALA A 18 -2.28 -21.06 -10.67
CA ALA A 18 -2.24 -19.77 -11.35
C ALA A 18 -2.65 -19.88 -12.84
N LEU A 19 -2.15 -20.90 -13.55
CA LEU A 19 -2.50 -21.16 -14.95
C LEU A 19 -3.98 -21.51 -15.13
N LEU A 20 -4.56 -22.29 -14.20
CA LEU A 20 -6.00 -22.58 -14.16
C LEU A 20 -6.82 -21.31 -13.88
N GLY A 21 -6.33 -20.43 -13.01
CA GLY A 21 -6.94 -19.13 -12.74
C GLY A 21 -7.00 -18.24 -13.98
N VAL A 22 -5.90 -18.14 -14.73
CA VAL A 22 -5.83 -17.39 -16.00
C VAL A 22 -6.73 -18.01 -17.06
N TYR A 23 -6.72 -19.33 -17.21
CA TYR A 23 -7.60 -20.05 -18.13
C TYR A 23 -9.08 -19.78 -17.82
N LYS A 24 -9.48 -19.86 -16.55
CA LYS A 24 -10.86 -19.62 -16.12
C LYS A 24 -11.26 -18.16 -16.34
N HIS A 25 -10.37 -17.21 -16.06
CA HIS A 25 -10.60 -15.80 -16.30
C HIS A 25 -10.79 -15.50 -17.79
N GLN A 26 -9.91 -16.03 -18.66
CA GLN A 26 -9.99 -15.83 -20.11
C GLN A 26 -11.19 -16.54 -20.76
N LYS A 27 -11.63 -17.67 -20.21
CA LYS A 27 -12.87 -18.34 -20.64
C LYS A 27 -14.11 -17.56 -20.22
N ASN A 28 -14.11 -16.98 -19.03
CA ASN A 28 -15.22 -16.18 -18.52
C ASN A 28 -15.31 -14.79 -19.17
N SER A 29 -14.20 -14.22 -19.62
CA SER A 29 -14.17 -12.96 -20.38
C SER A 29 -14.46 -13.12 -21.88
N GLY A 30 -14.73 -14.35 -22.35
CA GLY A 30 -15.03 -14.65 -23.75
C GLY A 30 -13.84 -14.58 -24.69
N VAL A 31 -12.63 -14.40 -24.15
CA VAL A 31 -11.36 -14.33 -24.91
C VAL A 31 -10.95 -15.71 -25.43
N LEU A 32 -11.31 -16.77 -24.71
CA LEU A 32 -11.20 -18.16 -25.17
C LEU A 32 -12.55 -18.66 -25.66
N GLY A 33 -12.59 -19.26 -26.87
CA GLY A 33 -13.77 -19.95 -27.37
C GLY A 33 -14.24 -21.04 -26.40
N LYS A 34 -15.56 -21.25 -26.33
CA LYS A 34 -16.19 -22.17 -25.36
C LYS A 34 -15.63 -23.61 -25.41
N ASP A 35 -15.08 -23.99 -26.57
CA ASP A 35 -14.60 -25.33 -26.90
C ASP A 35 -13.09 -25.51 -26.63
N VAL A 36 -12.39 -24.48 -26.15
CA VAL A 36 -10.95 -24.57 -25.84
C VAL A 36 -10.79 -25.14 -24.43
N GLY A 37 -10.41 -26.42 -24.34
CA GLY A 37 -10.05 -27.09 -23.08
C GLY A 37 -8.69 -26.66 -22.53
N PHE A 38 -8.45 -26.85 -21.23
CA PHE A 38 -7.25 -26.41 -20.52
C PHE A 38 -5.93 -26.92 -21.14
N ILE A 39 -5.88 -28.19 -21.57
CA ILE A 39 -4.68 -28.75 -22.24
C ILE A 39 -4.46 -28.11 -23.61
N ARG A 40 -5.53 -27.77 -24.32
CA ARG A 40 -5.45 -27.05 -25.61
C ARG A 40 -4.98 -25.61 -25.40
N PHE A 41 -5.42 -24.96 -24.32
CA PHE A 41 -4.94 -23.64 -23.88
C PHE A 41 -3.42 -23.64 -23.63
N LEU A 42 -2.87 -24.69 -23.01
CA LEU A 42 -1.43 -24.83 -22.78
C LEU A 42 -0.62 -25.11 -24.06
N LEU A 43 -1.26 -25.58 -25.13
CA LEU A 43 -0.61 -25.98 -26.39
C LEU A 43 -0.80 -24.97 -27.54
N ILE A 44 -1.51 -23.85 -27.34
CA ILE A 44 -1.69 -22.82 -28.37
C ILE A 44 -0.35 -22.09 -28.60
N LYS A 45 0.38 -22.47 -29.65
CA LYS A 45 1.45 -21.64 -30.23
C LYS A 45 0.79 -20.45 -30.94
N ARG A 46 1.05 -19.23 -30.45
CA ARG A 46 0.55 -17.97 -31.04
C ARG A 46 1.07 -17.81 -32.47
N LYS A 47 0.16 -17.72 -33.45
CA LYS A 47 0.41 -17.03 -34.73
C LYS A 47 -0.34 -15.69 -34.72
N PRO A 48 0.22 -14.61 -35.28
CA PRO A 48 -0.45 -13.30 -35.35
C PRO A 48 -1.24 -13.15 -36.66
N GLY A 49 -2.33 -12.39 -36.63
CA GLY A 49 -3.06 -11.90 -37.82
C GLY A 49 -4.51 -11.55 -37.49
N THR A 50 -4.90 -10.27 -37.48
CA THR A 50 -5.42 -9.45 -38.61
C THR A 50 -6.96 -9.54 -38.75
N GLY A 51 -7.60 -8.38 -38.83
CA GLY A 51 -9.05 -8.24 -38.76
C GLY A 51 -9.83 -8.37 -40.07
N SER A 52 -11.09 -7.91 -39.99
CA SER A 52 -12.06 -7.60 -41.05
C SER A 52 -13.12 -8.67 -41.41
N LYS A 53 -14.37 -8.27 -41.15
CA LYS A 53 -15.63 -8.49 -41.91
C LYS A 53 -16.27 -9.91 -42.00
N GLU A 54 -17.50 -9.99 -41.49
CA GLU A 54 -18.62 -10.81 -42.01
C GLU A 54 -18.93 -10.44 -43.49
N PRO A 55 -19.65 -11.26 -44.29
CA PRO A 55 -20.74 -12.17 -43.89
C PRO A 55 -20.79 -13.54 -44.62
N GLY A 56 -21.67 -14.44 -44.16
CA GLY A 56 -22.02 -15.63 -44.96
C GLY A 56 -22.76 -16.73 -44.21
N ASN A 57 -24.09 -16.63 -44.21
CA ASN A 57 -25.05 -17.62 -43.74
C ASN A 57 -24.92 -18.97 -44.51
N LYS A 58 -24.87 -20.10 -43.79
CA LYS A 58 -25.30 -21.47 -44.21
C LYS A 58 -25.10 -22.48 -43.08
N GLU A 59 -26.19 -22.85 -42.41
CA GLU A 59 -26.39 -24.17 -41.81
C GLU A 59 -27.06 -25.11 -42.85
N PRO A 60 -27.21 -26.44 -42.65
CA PRO A 60 -26.93 -27.23 -41.42
C PRO A 60 -26.16 -28.55 -41.66
N ALA A 61 -25.56 -29.09 -40.60
CA ALA A 61 -25.42 -30.55 -40.43
C ALA A 61 -25.30 -30.90 -38.94
N THR A 62 -26.36 -31.52 -38.44
CA THR A 62 -26.55 -32.12 -37.13
C THR A 62 -25.60 -33.30 -36.90
N THR A 63 -24.88 -33.34 -35.77
CA THR A 63 -24.50 -34.61 -35.13
C THR A 63 -24.14 -34.42 -33.66
N GLY A 64 -24.79 -35.21 -32.79
CA GLY A 64 -24.20 -35.63 -31.51
C GLY A 64 -24.43 -34.73 -30.31
N GLY A 65 -25.66 -34.74 -29.78
CA GLY A 65 -25.96 -34.20 -28.46
C GLY A 65 -25.24 -34.95 -27.35
N GLN A 66 -24.29 -34.29 -26.69
CA GLN A 66 -23.99 -34.58 -25.28
C GLN A 66 -24.92 -33.72 -24.43
N LYS A 67 -25.93 -34.35 -23.82
CA LYS A 67 -26.68 -33.76 -22.71
C LYS A 67 -25.72 -33.55 -21.55
N THR A 68 -25.10 -32.38 -21.47
CA THR A 68 -24.49 -31.92 -20.22
C THR A 68 -25.61 -31.78 -19.21
N ALA A 69 -25.50 -32.51 -18.09
CA ALA A 69 -26.40 -32.35 -16.97
C ALA A 69 -26.47 -30.86 -16.60
N PRO A 70 -27.66 -30.31 -16.28
CA PRO A 70 -27.78 -28.93 -15.88
C PRO A 70 -26.91 -28.72 -14.64
N VAL A 71 -25.81 -27.97 -14.80
CA VAL A 71 -25.05 -27.47 -13.68
C VAL A 71 -26.04 -26.67 -12.84
N LYS A 72 -26.41 -27.19 -11.67
CA LYS A 72 -27.25 -26.48 -10.70
C LYS A 72 -26.62 -25.11 -10.49
N LYS A 73 -27.23 -24.06 -11.04
CA LYS A 73 -26.82 -22.68 -10.81
C LYS A 73 -26.83 -22.46 -9.30
N ALA A 74 -25.72 -21.96 -8.77
CA ALA A 74 -25.64 -21.61 -7.36
C ALA A 74 -26.77 -20.60 -7.06
N VAL A 75 -27.62 -20.93 -6.10
CA VAL A 75 -28.67 -20.02 -5.66
C VAL A 75 -27.98 -18.83 -5.01
N PHE A 76 -28.29 -17.63 -5.48
CA PHE A 76 -27.73 -16.40 -4.90
C PHE A 76 -28.13 -16.28 -3.43
N ASP A 77 -27.14 -16.34 -2.54
CA ASP A 77 -27.33 -16.20 -1.11
C ASP A 77 -27.45 -14.72 -0.73
N ARG A 78 -28.70 -14.22 -0.68
CA ARG A 78 -29.04 -12.84 -0.32
C ARG A 78 -28.60 -12.50 1.10
N GLU A 79 -28.65 -13.46 2.03
CA GLU A 79 -28.31 -13.23 3.42
C GLU A 79 -26.78 -13.08 3.57
N ALA A 80 -26.02 -13.99 2.97
CA ALA A 80 -24.55 -13.89 2.94
C ALA A 80 -24.10 -12.60 2.25
N PHE A 81 -24.71 -12.24 1.12
CA PHE A 81 -24.43 -10.98 0.44
C PHE A 81 -24.73 -9.76 1.32
N GLY A 82 -25.87 -9.76 2.04
CA GLY A 82 -26.23 -8.71 2.98
C GLY A 82 -25.21 -8.56 4.12
N LYS A 83 -24.81 -9.68 4.73
CA LYS A 83 -23.80 -9.72 5.79
C LYS A 83 -22.45 -9.18 5.31
N LEU A 84 -21.98 -9.60 4.13
CA LEU A 84 -20.73 -9.11 3.55
C LEU A 84 -20.76 -7.61 3.30
N ARG A 85 -21.88 -7.05 2.83
CA ARG A 85 -22.01 -5.60 2.63
C ARG A 85 -21.99 -4.81 3.92
N ILE A 86 -22.64 -5.31 4.98
CA ILE A 86 -22.63 -4.66 6.29
C ILE A 86 -21.21 -4.70 6.86
N SER A 87 -20.58 -5.87 6.84
CA SER A 87 -19.20 -6.06 7.29
C SER A 87 -18.24 -5.14 6.54
N ALA A 88 -18.30 -5.11 5.20
CA ALA A 88 -17.44 -4.26 4.38
C ALA A 88 -17.57 -2.78 4.73
N LYS A 89 -18.80 -2.29 4.97
CA LYS A 89 -19.03 -0.91 5.37
C LYS A 89 -18.54 -0.60 6.77
N SER A 90 -18.69 -1.53 7.72
CA SER A 90 -18.19 -1.35 9.09
C SER A 90 -16.68 -1.27 9.10
N SER A 91 -16.00 -2.27 8.52
CA SER A 91 -14.54 -2.31 8.41
C SER A 91 -14.00 -1.06 7.70
N TYR A 92 -14.65 -0.60 6.62
CA TYR A 92 -14.26 0.61 5.93
C TYR A 92 -14.35 1.86 6.84
N ARG A 93 -15.43 1.99 7.62
CA ARG A 93 -15.60 3.11 8.56
C ARG A 93 -14.58 3.07 9.70
N GLU A 94 -14.25 1.87 10.17
CA GLU A 94 -13.28 1.62 11.25
C GLU A 94 -11.82 1.68 10.78
N ALA A 95 -11.59 2.00 9.50
CA ALA A 95 -10.29 2.05 8.84
C ALA A 95 -9.55 0.70 8.74
N ASP A 96 -10.27 -0.42 8.89
CA ASP A 96 -9.80 -1.75 8.52
C ASP A 96 -10.03 -1.98 7.01
N PHE A 97 -9.20 -1.32 6.21
CA PHE A 97 -9.34 -1.30 4.77
C PHE A 97 -9.06 -2.64 4.11
N THR A 98 -8.20 -3.48 4.70
CA THR A 98 -7.91 -4.83 4.20
C THR A 98 -9.12 -5.75 4.39
N ALA A 99 -9.76 -5.73 5.57
CA ALA A 99 -10.99 -6.50 5.78
C ALA A 99 -12.15 -5.97 4.93
N ALA A 100 -12.23 -4.66 4.73
CA ALA A 100 -13.21 -4.04 3.84
C ALA A 100 -13.04 -4.50 2.39
N GLU A 101 -11.81 -4.46 1.86
CA GLU A 101 -11.50 -4.95 0.51
C GLU A 101 -11.90 -6.41 0.33
N LEU A 102 -11.52 -7.28 1.27
CA LEU A 102 -11.85 -8.70 1.23
C LEU A 102 -13.36 -8.93 1.21
N SER A 103 -14.10 -8.19 2.04
CA SER A 103 -15.55 -8.30 2.14
C SER A 103 -16.25 -7.79 0.87
N TYR A 104 -15.78 -6.68 0.29
CA TYR A 104 -16.28 -6.19 -1.01
C TYR A 104 -15.97 -7.16 -2.15
N THR A 105 -14.80 -7.80 -2.14
CA THR A 105 -14.42 -8.83 -3.14
C THR A 105 -15.37 -10.01 -3.09
N LYS A 106 -15.60 -10.59 -1.90
CA LYS A 106 -16.53 -11.71 -1.71
C LYS A 106 -17.97 -11.33 -2.10
N ALA A 107 -18.40 -10.11 -1.77
CA ALA A 107 -19.72 -9.63 -2.16
C ALA A 107 -19.86 -9.52 -3.68
N LEU A 108 -18.82 -9.02 -4.36
CA LEU A 108 -18.78 -8.91 -5.83
C LEU A 108 -18.78 -10.29 -6.49
N GLU A 109 -18.02 -11.27 -5.98
CA GLU A 109 -18.01 -12.65 -6.46
C GLU A 109 -19.40 -13.31 -6.36
N LEU A 110 -20.08 -13.16 -5.21
CA LEU A 110 -21.44 -13.66 -5.03
C LEU A 110 -22.42 -12.98 -6.00
N LEU A 111 -22.34 -11.66 -6.16
CA LEU A 111 -23.21 -10.93 -7.07
C LEU A 111 -23.01 -11.35 -8.54
N ASN A 112 -21.75 -11.51 -8.97
CA ASN A 112 -21.42 -11.94 -10.33
C ASN A 112 -21.78 -13.39 -10.61
N SER A 113 -21.93 -14.22 -9.56
CA SER A 113 -22.40 -15.60 -9.69
C SER A 113 -23.93 -15.73 -9.83
N ALA A 114 -24.67 -14.65 -9.55
CA ALA A 114 -26.13 -14.61 -9.65
C ALA A 114 -26.60 -14.22 -11.05
N GLU A 115 -27.72 -14.82 -11.50
CA GLU A 115 -28.44 -14.38 -12.70
C GLU A 115 -29.87 -13.92 -12.36
N PRO A 116 -30.34 -12.79 -12.92
CA PRO A 116 -29.55 -11.77 -13.60
C PRO A 116 -28.66 -11.01 -12.59
N GLY A 117 -27.42 -10.75 -12.94
CA GLY A 117 -26.55 -9.87 -12.14
C GLY A 117 -27.08 -8.42 -12.13
N ASP A 118 -26.66 -7.64 -11.14
CA ASP A 118 -26.92 -6.19 -11.08
C ASP A 118 -25.62 -5.44 -11.43
N PRO A 119 -25.46 -4.96 -12.68
CA PRO A 119 -24.22 -4.34 -13.13
C PRO A 119 -23.94 -2.99 -12.43
N GLU A 120 -24.97 -2.25 -12.02
CA GLU A 120 -24.78 -0.98 -11.31
C GLU A 120 -24.26 -1.24 -9.88
N LEU A 121 -24.84 -2.24 -9.21
CA LEU A 121 -24.37 -2.65 -7.88
C LEU A 121 -22.97 -3.27 -7.94
N ALA A 122 -22.69 -4.08 -8.97
CA ALA A 122 -21.35 -4.63 -9.20
C ALA A 122 -20.31 -3.52 -9.37
N LEU A 123 -20.61 -2.50 -10.18
CA LEU A 123 -19.75 -1.32 -10.36
C LEU A 123 -19.51 -0.58 -9.03
N LYS A 124 -20.55 -0.37 -8.22
CA LYS A 124 -20.42 0.27 -6.90
C LYS A 124 -19.53 -0.53 -5.95
N LEU A 125 -19.70 -1.85 -5.91
CA LEU A 125 -18.90 -2.74 -5.06
C LEU A 125 -17.44 -2.77 -5.50
N ASP A 126 -17.18 -2.85 -6.81
CA ASP A 126 -15.81 -2.86 -7.33
C ASP A 126 -15.07 -1.55 -7.08
N ARG A 127 -15.76 -0.40 -7.22
CA ARG A 127 -15.19 0.90 -6.84
C ARG A 127 -14.84 0.96 -5.36
N MET A 128 -15.70 0.46 -4.47
CA MET A 128 -15.41 0.43 -3.03
C MET A 128 -14.29 -0.57 -2.68
N ARG A 129 -14.23 -1.72 -3.36
CA ARG A 129 -13.12 -2.67 -3.25
C ARG A 129 -11.80 -1.99 -3.58
N LEU A 130 -11.70 -1.34 -4.75
CA LEU A 130 -10.50 -0.62 -5.18
C LEU A 130 -10.16 0.56 -4.27
N ARG A 131 -11.17 1.27 -3.74
CA ARG A 131 -10.96 2.34 -2.75
C ARG A 131 -10.34 1.80 -1.46
N SER A 132 -10.87 0.68 -0.97
CA SER A 132 -10.38 0.02 0.24
C SER A 132 -8.95 -0.48 0.03
N TRP A 133 -8.68 -1.17 -1.08
CA TRP A 133 -7.34 -1.59 -1.46
C TRP A 133 -6.36 -0.40 -1.52
N PHE A 134 -6.76 0.69 -2.17
CA PHE A 134 -5.95 1.89 -2.27
C PHE A 134 -5.63 2.49 -0.89
N PHE A 135 -6.63 2.63 -0.01
CA PHE A 135 -6.41 3.15 1.34
C PHE A 135 -5.56 2.22 2.19
N ALA A 136 -5.73 0.90 2.08
CA ALA A 136 -4.85 -0.06 2.75
C ALA A 136 -3.39 0.18 2.38
N ARG A 137 -3.09 0.35 1.09
CA ARG A 137 -1.71 0.62 0.62
C ARG A 137 -1.18 1.98 1.05
N ILE A 138 -2.01 3.01 1.08
CA ILE A 138 -1.58 4.32 1.59
C ILE A 138 -1.23 4.23 3.07
N VAL A 139 -2.07 3.55 3.86
CA VAL A 139 -1.90 3.43 5.31
C VAL A 139 -0.73 2.50 5.69
N GLU A 140 -0.48 1.44 4.93
CA GLU A 140 0.71 0.57 5.09
C GLU A 140 2.04 1.33 4.98
N ASN A 141 2.05 2.48 4.31
CA ASN A 141 3.23 3.33 4.15
C ASN A 141 3.26 4.50 5.16
N MET A 142 2.29 4.57 6.07
CA MET A 142 2.32 5.47 7.22
C MET A 142 2.94 4.74 8.41
N TYR A 143 3.58 5.48 9.33
CA TYR A 143 4.11 4.92 10.57
C TYR A 143 3.20 5.22 11.76
N LEU A 144 3.36 4.45 12.84
CA LEU A 144 2.72 4.72 14.13
C LEU A 144 3.68 5.48 15.04
N ASP A 145 3.17 6.48 15.76
CA ASP A 145 3.97 7.27 16.71
C ASP A 145 4.42 6.38 17.88
N ASN A 146 5.64 6.58 18.37
CA ASN A 146 6.19 5.81 19.49
C ASN A 146 5.39 5.98 20.79
N LEU A 147 4.64 7.08 20.92
CA LEU A 147 3.80 7.41 22.08
C LEU A 147 2.34 6.94 21.93
N VAL A 148 2.02 6.18 20.87
CA VAL A 148 0.64 5.85 20.50
C VAL A 148 -0.16 5.06 21.55
N ASP A 149 0.51 4.32 22.42
CA ASP A 149 -0.13 3.55 23.50
C ASP A 149 -0.66 4.45 24.63
N GLY A 150 -0.19 5.69 24.72
CA GLY A 150 -0.56 6.61 25.79
C GLY A 150 -0.02 6.23 27.17
N VAL A 151 0.94 5.31 27.25
CA VAL A 151 1.51 4.81 28.51
C VAL A 151 2.67 5.70 28.97
N ASP A 152 2.66 6.07 30.24
CA ASP A 152 3.67 6.89 30.91
C ASP A 152 3.94 8.23 30.20
N ILE A 153 2.92 8.79 29.55
CA ILE A 153 3.05 10.04 28.80
C ILE A 153 3.08 11.22 29.75
N VAL A 154 4.07 12.08 29.53
CA VAL A 154 4.24 13.36 30.19
C VAL A 154 4.17 14.49 29.19
N GLN A 155 3.58 15.60 29.63
CA GLN A 155 3.75 16.89 29.00
C GLN A 155 4.94 17.60 29.66
N VAL A 156 5.98 17.87 28.87
CA VAL A 156 7.23 18.45 29.33
C VAL A 156 7.40 19.84 28.74
N LYS A 157 7.84 20.80 29.55
CA LYS A 157 8.39 22.08 29.09
C LYS A 157 9.76 22.27 29.72
N LEU A 158 10.79 22.45 28.89
CA LEU A 158 12.15 22.73 29.33
C LEU A 158 12.36 24.25 29.47
N GLN A 159 13.29 24.64 30.35
CA GLN A 159 13.75 26.02 30.49
C GLN A 159 14.23 26.58 29.14
N GLY A 160 13.78 27.78 28.79
CA GLY A 160 14.05 28.39 27.47
C GLY A 160 13.29 27.76 26.29
N GLY A 161 12.54 26.67 26.51
CA GLY A 161 11.68 26.04 25.52
C GLY A 161 10.41 26.84 25.24
N ARG A 162 10.15 27.13 23.95
CA ARG A 162 8.99 27.96 23.55
C ARG A 162 7.63 27.29 23.78
N LYS A 163 7.53 25.96 23.67
CA LYS A 163 6.25 25.23 23.79
C LYS A 163 6.42 23.90 24.53
N PRO A 164 5.43 23.50 25.34
CA PRO A 164 5.38 22.14 25.88
C PRO A 164 5.28 21.11 24.75
N PHE A 165 5.82 19.92 25.00
CA PHE A 165 5.74 18.77 24.09
C PHE A 165 5.42 17.50 24.86
N PHE A 166 4.96 16.47 24.16
CA PHE A 166 4.71 15.15 24.74
C PHE A 166 5.95 14.26 24.64
N ALA A 167 6.19 13.49 25.69
CA ALA A 167 7.21 12.47 25.76
C ALA A 167 6.74 11.33 26.65
N ARG A 168 7.31 10.14 26.51
CA ARG A 168 7.18 9.06 27.49
C ARG A 168 8.23 9.26 28.57
N LEU A 169 7.83 9.16 29.83
CA LEU A 169 8.75 9.15 30.97
C LEU A 169 9.31 7.73 31.13
N LEU A 170 10.62 7.57 30.95
CA LEU A 170 11.29 6.29 31.12
C LEU A 170 11.83 6.12 32.55
N GLU A 171 12.42 7.19 33.09
CA GLU A 171 12.99 7.20 34.42
C GLU A 171 12.87 8.59 35.06
N LYS A 172 12.67 8.61 36.37
CA LYS A 172 12.72 9.83 37.18
C LYS A 172 13.50 9.55 38.46
N THR A 173 14.56 10.32 38.67
CA THR A 173 15.35 10.35 39.90
C THR A 173 15.16 11.69 40.60
N ASP A 174 15.89 11.95 41.69
CA ASP A 174 15.85 13.24 42.39
C ASP A 174 16.54 14.37 41.59
N TYR A 175 17.40 14.03 40.64
CA TYR A 175 18.25 15.02 39.94
C TYR A 175 17.95 15.14 38.44
N GLN A 176 17.42 14.09 37.82
CA GLN A 176 17.21 14.02 36.38
C GLN A 176 15.98 13.21 36.00
N ILE A 177 15.45 13.52 34.82
CA ILE A 177 14.45 12.72 34.13
C ILE A 177 15.03 12.18 32.83
N THR A 178 14.63 10.96 32.46
CA THR A 178 14.90 10.39 31.15
C THR A 178 13.58 10.24 30.42
N ILE A 179 13.51 10.85 29.23
CA ILE A 179 12.29 10.92 28.44
C ILE A 179 12.53 10.43 27.01
N GLU A 180 11.53 9.80 26.41
CA GLU A 180 11.50 9.42 25.00
C GLU A 180 10.51 10.33 24.26
N ARG A 181 10.99 11.05 23.24
CA ARG A 181 10.14 11.91 22.40
C ARG A 181 9.40 11.09 21.35
N GLN A 182 8.40 11.71 20.71
CA GLN A 182 7.64 11.14 19.58
C GLN A 182 8.52 10.48 18.51
N SER A 183 9.67 11.09 18.19
CA SER A 183 10.64 10.57 17.22
C SER A 183 11.49 9.40 17.72
N GLY A 184 11.16 8.79 18.86
CA GLY A 184 11.94 7.72 19.52
C GLY A 184 13.26 8.20 20.12
N ILE A 185 13.54 9.50 20.10
CA ILE A 185 14.78 10.05 20.66
C ILE A 185 14.66 10.10 22.17
N THR A 186 15.55 9.37 22.84
CA THR A 186 15.71 9.43 24.29
C THR A 186 16.62 10.59 24.67
N ALA A 187 16.24 11.35 25.70
CA ALA A 187 17.03 12.42 26.27
C ALA A 187 16.97 12.36 27.80
N THR A 188 18.12 12.56 28.44
CA THR A 188 18.21 12.75 29.89
C THR A 188 18.43 14.23 30.17
N VAL A 189 17.60 14.79 31.05
CA VAL A 189 17.59 16.22 31.35
C VAL A 189 17.57 16.43 32.87
N PRO A 190 18.39 17.34 33.41
CA PRO A 190 18.31 17.71 34.83
C PRO A 190 16.92 18.23 35.19
N ILE A 191 16.39 17.83 36.36
CA ILE A 191 15.07 18.30 36.84
C ILE A 191 15.06 19.83 37.01
N SER A 192 16.20 20.43 37.35
CA SER A 192 16.35 21.88 37.46
C SER A 192 16.08 22.63 36.14
N GLU A 193 16.15 21.96 35.00
CA GLU A 193 15.90 22.52 33.66
C GLU A 193 14.47 22.27 33.17
N VAL A 194 13.60 21.68 34.01
CA VAL A 194 12.22 21.33 33.63
C VAL A 194 11.24 22.32 34.28
N ASP A 195 10.65 23.20 33.45
CA ASP A 195 9.62 24.17 33.87
C ASP A 195 8.25 23.52 34.12
N LEU A 196 7.95 22.45 33.39
CA LEU A 196 6.66 21.74 33.47
C LEU A 196 6.89 20.25 33.27
N LEU A 197 6.32 19.45 34.16
CA LEU A 197 6.26 17.99 34.03
C LEU A 197 4.89 17.52 34.53
N VAL A 198 3.97 17.26 33.60
CA VAL A 198 2.60 16.82 33.93
C VAL A 198 2.40 15.42 33.38
N ASN A 199 2.14 14.46 34.27
CA ASN A 199 1.72 13.11 33.87
C ASN A 199 0.31 13.16 33.28
N LEU A 200 0.12 12.53 32.13
CA LEU A 200 -1.18 12.39 31.49
C LEU A 200 -1.64 10.95 31.59
N THR A 201 -2.90 10.76 31.96
CA THR A 201 -3.58 9.48 31.77
C THR A 201 -3.76 9.20 30.27
N PRO A 202 -3.86 7.93 29.84
CA PRO A 202 -4.13 7.58 28.44
C PRO A 202 -5.34 8.33 27.87
N GLU A 203 -6.42 8.50 28.65
CA GLU A 203 -7.62 9.23 28.23
C GLU A 203 -7.37 10.73 28.07
N GLN A 204 -6.59 11.35 28.96
CA GLN A 204 -6.22 12.76 28.83
C GLN A 204 -5.32 12.99 27.62
N TYR A 205 -4.36 12.09 27.39
CA TYR A 205 -3.50 12.15 26.23
C TYR A 205 -4.30 12.01 24.93
N ARG A 206 -5.17 11.00 24.84
CA ARG A 206 -6.06 10.79 23.70
C ARG A 206 -6.96 12.00 23.42
N LYS A 207 -7.64 12.54 24.44
CA LYS A 207 -8.46 13.77 24.29
C LYS A 207 -7.64 14.96 23.79
N THR A 208 -6.39 15.07 24.23
CA THR A 208 -5.50 16.14 23.77
C THR A 208 -5.15 15.97 22.30
N LEU A 209 -4.84 14.75 21.86
CA LEU A 209 -4.59 14.43 20.46
C LEU A 209 -5.82 14.68 19.58
N GLU A 210 -7.01 14.28 20.04
CA GLU A 210 -8.28 14.55 19.37
C GLU A 210 -8.53 16.06 19.22
N ALA A 211 -8.26 16.86 20.26
CA ALA A 211 -8.35 18.32 20.18
C ALA A 211 -7.37 18.92 19.17
N ILE A 212 -6.12 18.42 19.13
CA ILE A 212 -5.12 18.83 18.13
C ILE A 212 -5.61 18.48 16.73
N LEU A 213 -6.11 17.27 16.50
CA LEU A 213 -6.62 16.84 15.20
C LEU A 213 -7.82 17.69 14.76
N ASN A 214 -8.75 17.97 15.67
CA ASN A 214 -9.91 18.82 15.40
C ASN A 214 -9.49 20.24 14.98
N GLU A 215 -8.52 20.82 15.66
CA GLU A 215 -8.01 22.15 15.32
C GLU A 215 -7.27 22.15 13.96
N ARG A 216 -6.46 21.13 13.67
CA ARG A 216 -5.81 20.96 12.36
C ARG A 216 -6.84 20.81 11.24
N THR A 217 -7.86 19.99 11.48
CA THR A 217 -8.94 19.72 10.54
C THR A 217 -9.77 20.98 10.28
N ARG A 218 -10.10 21.74 11.34
CA ARG A 218 -10.78 23.04 11.23
C ARG A 218 -10.00 24.02 10.36
N LYS A 219 -8.68 24.08 10.53
CA LYS A 219 -7.79 24.91 9.68
C LYS A 219 -7.78 24.43 8.23
N ALA A 220 -7.71 23.12 8.00
CA ALA A 220 -7.78 22.56 6.65
C ALA A 220 -9.09 22.93 5.94
N TYR A 221 -10.23 22.85 6.63
CA TYR A 221 -11.52 23.26 6.10
C TYR A 221 -11.65 24.78 5.88
N GLY A 222 -11.07 25.59 6.78
CA GLY A 222 -11.13 27.06 6.74
C GLY A 222 -10.12 27.72 5.81
N ALA A 223 -9.23 26.96 5.17
CA ALA A 223 -8.27 27.49 4.22
C ALA A 223 -8.96 28.00 2.94
N VAL A 224 -8.53 29.17 2.45
CA VAL A 224 -9.07 29.81 1.22
C VAL A 224 -9.03 28.85 0.02
N LYS A 225 -8.00 28.00 -0.03
CA LYS A 225 -7.93 26.85 -0.94
C LYS A 225 -7.79 25.60 -0.08
N GLN A 226 -8.87 24.83 0.03
CA GLN A 226 -8.80 23.48 0.57
C GLN A 226 -7.87 22.66 -0.33
N ASP A 227 -6.73 22.26 0.21
CA ASP A 227 -5.78 21.41 -0.49
C ASP A 227 -5.75 20.01 0.11
N TYR A 228 -5.51 19.03 -0.75
CA TYR A 228 -5.44 17.62 -0.39
C TYR A 228 -4.32 17.33 0.61
N GLN A 229 -3.28 18.16 0.62
CA GLN A 229 -2.15 18.03 1.54
C GLN A 229 -2.60 18.25 2.98
N SER A 230 -3.33 19.34 3.25
CA SER A 230 -3.79 19.65 4.61
C SER A 230 -4.66 18.52 5.19
N PHE A 231 -5.57 17.96 4.39
CA PHE A 231 -6.35 16.79 4.80
C PHE A 231 -5.50 15.54 4.96
N PHE A 232 -4.50 15.34 4.10
CA PHE A 232 -3.59 14.20 4.22
C PHE A 232 -2.76 14.29 5.50
N LEU A 233 -2.29 15.48 5.87
CA LEU A 233 -1.58 15.70 7.14
C LEU A 233 -2.47 15.43 8.37
N CYS A 234 -3.78 15.68 8.25
CA CYS A 234 -4.73 15.30 9.29
C CYS A 234 -4.93 13.78 9.33
N ALA A 235 -5.08 13.11 8.18
CA ALA A 235 -5.19 11.65 8.09
C ALA A 235 -3.94 10.95 8.63
N ALA A 236 -2.76 11.42 8.23
CA ALA A 236 -1.46 11.02 8.75
C ALA A 236 -1.41 11.06 10.28
N PHE A 237 -1.75 12.21 10.86
CA PHE A 237 -1.79 12.39 12.31
C PHE A 237 -2.80 11.46 12.98
N ALA A 238 -3.99 11.29 12.38
CA ALA A 238 -5.01 10.40 12.91
C ALA A 238 -4.51 8.94 12.93
N PHE A 239 -3.84 8.49 11.86
CA PHE A 239 -3.25 7.15 11.81
C PHE A 239 -2.13 6.97 12.83
N GLN A 240 -1.16 7.89 12.85
CA GLN A 240 0.00 7.88 13.75
C GLN A 240 -0.40 7.70 15.21
N HIS A 241 -1.53 8.28 15.60
CA HIS A 241 -2.06 8.27 16.96
C HIS A 241 -3.25 7.33 17.19
N LYS A 242 -3.55 6.40 16.26
CA LYS A 242 -4.70 5.46 16.34
C LYS A 242 -6.06 6.13 16.59
N LEU A 243 -6.26 7.33 16.05
CA LEU A 243 -7.55 8.03 15.99
C LEU A 243 -8.35 7.57 14.76
N THR A 244 -8.62 6.26 14.70
CA THR A 244 -9.15 5.56 13.52
C THR A 244 -10.54 6.02 13.11
N ASP A 245 -11.33 6.53 14.06
CA ASP A 245 -12.68 7.06 13.87
C ASP A 245 -12.74 8.25 12.88
N ARG A 246 -11.63 8.98 12.73
CA ARG A 246 -11.51 10.12 11.79
C ARG A 246 -10.73 9.79 10.54
N LEU A 247 -9.96 8.70 10.54
CA LEU A 247 -9.00 8.38 9.48
C LEU A 247 -9.69 8.25 8.11
N THR A 248 -10.75 7.46 8.03
CA THR A 248 -11.49 7.22 6.78
C THR A 248 -12.06 8.49 6.18
N GLU A 249 -12.68 9.35 7.00
CA GLU A 249 -13.24 10.64 6.56
C GLU A 249 -12.14 11.53 5.95
N LEU A 250 -11.00 11.63 6.63
CA LEU A 250 -9.89 12.49 6.21
C LEU A 250 -9.22 11.97 4.94
N LEU A 251 -9.06 10.66 4.79
CA LEU A 251 -8.55 10.05 3.56
C LEU A 251 -9.51 10.26 2.38
N GLU A 252 -10.83 10.10 2.58
CA GLU A 252 -11.83 10.41 1.56
C GLU A 252 -11.69 11.88 1.12
N LYS A 253 -11.61 12.81 2.06
CA LYS A 253 -11.42 14.24 1.77
C LYS A 253 -10.13 14.52 1.01
N THR A 254 -9.01 13.92 1.41
CA THR A 254 -7.74 14.02 0.69
C THR A 254 -7.89 13.60 -0.77
N PHE A 255 -8.42 12.41 -1.01
CA PHE A 255 -8.38 11.78 -2.32
C PHE A 255 -9.56 12.17 -3.22
N GLU A 256 -10.59 12.85 -2.69
CA GLU A 256 -11.63 13.57 -3.45
C GLU A 256 -11.06 14.67 -4.36
N HIS A 257 -9.89 15.22 -4.03
CA HIS A 257 -9.21 16.22 -4.86
C HIS A 257 -8.44 15.57 -6.03
N ALA A 258 -8.53 16.14 -7.23
CA ALA A 258 -7.92 15.58 -8.44
C ALA A 258 -6.37 15.55 -8.42
N GLU A 259 -5.75 16.51 -7.71
CA GLU A 259 -4.29 16.65 -7.61
C GLU A 259 -3.67 15.71 -6.55
N SER A 260 -4.48 15.02 -5.74
CA SER A 260 -4.03 14.09 -4.70
C SER A 260 -3.22 12.90 -5.23
N GLU A 261 -3.27 12.64 -6.54
CA GLU A 261 -2.42 11.65 -7.20
C GLU A 261 -0.91 11.92 -7.00
N ARG A 262 -0.52 13.17 -6.74
CA ARG A 262 0.87 13.53 -6.41
C ARG A 262 1.34 12.86 -5.12
N LEU A 263 0.44 12.61 -4.16
CA LEU A 263 0.78 11.88 -2.93
C LEU A 263 1.15 10.42 -3.24
N VAL A 264 0.49 9.79 -4.22
CA VAL A 264 0.81 8.39 -4.60
C VAL A 264 2.25 8.27 -5.07
N ASN A 265 2.73 9.22 -5.87
CA ASN A 265 4.12 9.25 -6.34
C ASN A 265 5.12 9.46 -5.19
N ARG A 266 4.72 10.25 -4.18
CA ARG A 266 5.59 10.63 -3.07
C ARG A 266 5.76 9.49 -2.06
N PHE A 267 4.66 8.85 -1.68
CA PHE A 267 4.68 7.81 -0.64
C PHE A 267 4.97 6.41 -1.18
N ILE A 268 4.79 6.19 -2.49
CA ILE A 268 4.97 4.88 -3.11
C ILE A 268 5.74 5.07 -4.44
N PRO A 269 7.08 5.22 -4.38
CA PRO A 269 7.90 5.61 -5.52
C PRO A 269 8.02 4.52 -6.60
N SER A 270 7.87 3.24 -6.24
CA SER A 270 7.95 2.13 -7.21
C SER A 270 6.73 2.13 -8.15
N ASN A 271 6.99 2.14 -9.46
CA ASN A 271 6.02 2.29 -10.56
C ASN A 271 4.56 1.86 -10.25
N ASN A 272 3.76 2.84 -9.82
CA ASN A 272 2.52 2.58 -9.13
C ASN A 272 1.25 2.80 -9.97
N LEU A 273 1.31 2.41 -11.23
CA LEU A 273 0.18 2.59 -12.16
C LEU A 273 -1.09 1.89 -11.67
N GLU A 274 -0.98 0.75 -10.99
CA GLU A 274 -2.12 0.04 -10.41
C GLU A 274 -2.84 0.86 -9.32
N LEU A 275 -2.10 1.49 -8.39
CA LEU A 275 -2.75 2.34 -7.38
C LEU A 275 -3.31 3.62 -8.00
N LYS A 276 -2.70 4.16 -9.05
CA LYS A 276 -3.29 5.29 -9.79
C LYS A 276 -4.59 4.89 -10.49
N VAL A 277 -4.66 3.71 -11.09
CA VAL A 277 -5.91 3.17 -11.65
C VAL A 277 -6.96 3.04 -10.55
N ALA A 278 -6.62 2.41 -9.43
CA ALA A 278 -7.56 2.21 -8.32
C ALA A 278 -8.06 3.54 -7.72
N LEU A 279 -7.17 4.51 -7.50
CA LEU A 279 -7.51 5.86 -7.05
C LEU A 279 -8.51 6.50 -8.01
N HIS A 280 -8.16 6.61 -9.29
CA HIS A 280 -9.01 7.35 -10.23
C HIS A 280 -10.33 6.63 -10.49
N TYR A 281 -10.33 5.32 -10.66
CA TYR A 281 -11.55 4.56 -10.92
C TYR A 281 -12.51 4.57 -9.73
N SER A 282 -11.99 4.37 -8.52
CA SER A 282 -12.81 4.35 -7.30
C SER A 282 -13.43 5.71 -6.99
N PHE A 283 -12.78 6.82 -7.38
CA PHE A 283 -13.30 8.18 -7.27
C PHE A 283 -14.02 8.69 -8.53
N LYS A 284 -14.46 7.78 -9.42
CA LYS A 284 -15.24 8.09 -10.65
C LYS A 284 -14.52 9.00 -11.65
N ARG A 285 -13.19 8.97 -11.69
CA ARG A 285 -12.35 9.68 -12.66
C ARG A 285 -11.95 8.73 -13.78
N ASP A 286 -12.95 8.12 -14.41
CA ASP A 286 -12.79 6.96 -15.31
C ASP A 286 -11.84 7.24 -16.49
N THR A 287 -11.86 8.45 -17.04
CA THR A 287 -10.94 8.86 -18.13
C THR A 287 -9.47 8.79 -17.70
N LYS A 288 -9.12 9.30 -16.52
CA LYS A 288 -7.75 9.20 -15.99
C LYS A 288 -7.38 7.76 -15.66
N ALA A 289 -8.30 7.00 -15.08
CA ALA A 289 -8.09 5.58 -14.79
C ALA A 289 -7.77 4.79 -16.07
N HIS A 290 -8.49 5.06 -17.16
CA HIS A 290 -8.24 4.43 -18.44
C HIS A 290 -6.85 4.75 -19.00
N VAL A 291 -6.42 6.02 -18.95
CA VAL A 291 -5.07 6.43 -19.38
C VAL A 291 -3.98 5.65 -18.63
N TYR A 292 -4.11 5.51 -17.31
CA TYR A 292 -3.13 4.74 -16.54
C TYR A 292 -3.22 3.23 -16.79
N ALA A 293 -4.43 2.69 -17.03
CA ALA A 293 -4.61 1.29 -17.36
C ALA A 293 -3.97 0.91 -18.71
N GLU A 294 -4.05 1.80 -19.72
CA GLU A 294 -3.38 1.58 -21.00
C GLU A 294 -1.86 1.63 -20.86
N ARG A 295 -1.31 2.59 -20.09
CA ARG A 295 0.13 2.61 -19.77
C ARG A 295 0.59 1.34 -19.06
N LEU A 296 -0.20 0.84 -18.10
CA LEU A 296 0.10 -0.41 -17.40
C LEU A 296 0.11 -1.62 -18.34
N LYS A 297 -0.79 -1.67 -19.32
CA LYS A 297 -0.80 -2.71 -20.35
C LYS A 297 0.44 -2.63 -21.24
N GLU A 298 0.83 -1.41 -21.64
CA GLU A 298 2.01 -1.16 -22.45
C GLU A 298 3.28 -1.63 -21.73
N GLU A 299 3.49 -1.23 -20.47
CA GLU A 299 4.65 -1.67 -19.67
C GLU A 299 4.71 -3.19 -19.50
N ARG A 300 3.57 -3.83 -19.18
CA ARG A 300 3.48 -5.29 -19.09
C ARG A 300 3.75 -5.97 -20.42
N SER A 301 3.47 -5.31 -21.55
CA SER A 301 3.75 -5.85 -22.89
C SER A 301 5.23 -5.74 -23.27
N ILE A 302 5.93 -4.71 -22.79
CA ILE A 302 7.38 -4.52 -22.98
C ILE A 302 8.13 -5.54 -22.12
N ALA A 303 7.79 -5.67 -20.83
CA ALA A 303 8.42 -6.63 -19.92
C ALA A 303 8.36 -8.07 -20.46
N LYS A 304 7.22 -8.49 -21.03
CA LYS A 304 7.08 -9.81 -21.66
C LYS A 304 7.95 -10.01 -22.90
N LYS A 305 8.26 -8.95 -23.66
CA LYS A 305 9.14 -9.03 -24.84
C LYS A 305 10.61 -9.13 -24.44
N ASP A 306 10.99 -8.57 -23.30
CA ASP A 306 12.36 -8.65 -22.79
C ASP A 306 12.64 -10.01 -22.13
N GLU A 307 11.64 -10.63 -21.49
CA GLU A 307 11.67 -12.04 -21.07
C GLU A 307 11.78 -13.01 -22.26
N ASP A 308 11.02 -12.80 -23.35
CA ASP A 308 11.11 -13.66 -24.54
C ASP A 308 12.47 -13.52 -25.27
N LYS A 309 13.15 -12.38 -25.17
CA LYS A 309 14.49 -12.18 -25.77
C LYS A 309 15.63 -12.81 -24.99
N THR A 310 15.45 -13.08 -23.69
CA THR A 310 16.47 -13.72 -22.84
C THR A 310 16.47 -15.25 -22.97
N ILE A 311 15.39 -15.85 -23.50
CA ILE A 311 15.27 -17.30 -23.66
C ILE A 311 16.00 -17.83 -24.92
N ASP A 312 16.30 -16.98 -25.92
CA ASP A 312 16.88 -17.41 -27.20
C ASP A 312 18.43 -17.39 -27.27
N LYS A 313 19.11 -17.24 -26.13
CA LYS A 313 20.57 -17.39 -26.03
C LYS A 313 20.99 -18.14 -24.77
N THR A 314 20.70 -19.43 -24.69
CA THR A 314 21.46 -20.35 -23.82
C THR A 314 21.74 -21.65 -24.55
N THR A 315 22.98 -21.76 -25.00
CA THR A 315 23.66 -23.01 -25.36
C THR A 315 23.61 -23.98 -24.17
N PRO A 316 23.35 -25.29 -24.36
CA PRO A 316 23.26 -26.23 -23.26
C PRO A 316 24.68 -26.66 -22.82
N GLY A 317 25.09 -26.31 -21.60
CA GLY A 317 26.30 -26.87 -21.01
C GLY A 317 26.87 -26.08 -19.84
N SER A 318 26.32 -26.24 -18.64
CA SER A 318 27.06 -26.48 -17.39
C SER A 318 26.04 -26.54 -16.24
N THR A 319 25.85 -27.73 -15.68
CA THR A 319 25.17 -27.89 -14.39
C THR A 319 26.15 -27.55 -13.28
N ASP A 320 26.18 -26.27 -12.90
CA ASP A 320 26.74 -25.89 -11.60
C ASP A 320 25.62 -25.85 -10.54
N PRO A 321 25.87 -26.37 -9.33
CA PRO A 321 24.86 -26.42 -8.29
C PRO A 321 24.50 -25.00 -7.82
N VAL A 322 23.20 -24.71 -7.81
CA VAL A 322 22.63 -23.50 -7.19
C VAL A 322 23.09 -23.45 -5.72
N PRO A 323 23.87 -22.43 -5.30
CA PRO A 323 24.22 -22.29 -3.90
C PRO A 323 22.99 -21.90 -3.10
N ALA A 324 22.82 -22.55 -1.95
CA ALA A 324 21.88 -22.13 -0.93
C ALA A 324 22.19 -20.70 -0.47
N GLY A 325 21.16 -19.85 -0.40
CA GLY A 325 21.14 -18.60 0.36
C GLY A 325 22.42 -17.76 0.28
N THR A 326 22.65 -17.09 -0.84
CA THR A 326 23.67 -16.03 -0.89
C THR A 326 23.24 -14.92 0.09
N PRO A 327 24.08 -14.54 1.07
CA PRO A 327 23.84 -13.33 1.84
C PRO A 327 23.68 -12.15 0.87
N ALA A 328 22.86 -11.17 1.23
CA ALA A 328 22.81 -9.90 0.53
C ALA A 328 24.24 -9.42 0.28
N PRO A 329 24.57 -8.88 -0.90
CA PRO A 329 25.92 -8.36 -1.13
C PRO A 329 26.20 -7.36 -0.02
N GLN A 330 27.15 -7.66 0.87
CA GLN A 330 27.48 -6.81 2.02
C GLN A 330 27.70 -5.37 1.57
N ASP A 331 28.30 -5.20 0.39
CA ASP A 331 28.50 -3.94 -0.31
C ASP A 331 27.21 -3.10 -0.46
N LYS A 332 26.06 -3.72 -0.77
CA LYS A 332 24.77 -3.01 -0.90
C LYS A 332 24.20 -2.59 0.46
N LEU A 333 24.45 -3.38 1.51
CA LEU A 333 24.04 -3.00 2.87
C LEU A 333 24.89 -1.81 3.34
N ASP A 334 26.20 -1.86 3.11
CA ASP A 334 27.12 -0.78 3.45
C ASP A 334 26.78 0.51 2.69
N GLU A 335 26.43 0.40 1.40
CA GLU A 335 25.95 1.52 0.58
C GLU A 335 24.65 2.14 1.15
N ALA A 336 23.66 1.31 1.47
CA ALA A 336 22.41 1.79 2.08
C ALA A 336 22.64 2.46 3.44
N ASP A 337 23.57 1.96 4.25
CA ASP A 337 23.92 2.51 5.54
C ASP A 337 24.61 3.88 5.42
N GLU A 338 25.51 4.06 4.46
CA GLU A 338 26.16 5.35 4.21
C GLU A 338 25.15 6.40 3.70
N LEU A 339 24.29 6.03 2.76
CA LEU A 339 23.19 6.88 2.29
C LEU A 339 22.25 7.25 3.45
N PHE A 340 21.92 6.29 4.32
CA PHE A 340 21.11 6.55 5.50
C PHE A 340 21.79 7.55 6.44
N LYS A 341 23.07 7.36 6.76
CA LYS A 341 23.82 8.27 7.64
C LYS A 341 23.86 9.69 7.08
N GLU A 342 24.13 9.83 5.77
CA GLU A 342 24.19 11.13 5.12
C GLU A 342 22.81 11.82 5.11
N GLY A 343 21.77 11.13 4.66
CA GLY A 343 20.40 11.64 4.67
C GLY A 343 19.92 12.01 6.07
N TYR A 344 20.22 11.17 7.07
CA TYR A 344 19.88 11.41 8.47
C TYR A 344 20.62 12.62 9.05
N ALA A 345 21.87 12.87 8.64
CA ALA A 345 22.63 14.04 9.06
C ALA A 345 21.99 15.35 8.57
N TYR A 346 21.48 15.38 7.33
CA TYR A 346 20.71 16.52 6.83
C TYR A 346 19.37 16.66 7.57
N TYR A 347 18.62 15.55 7.72
CA TYR A 347 17.35 15.56 8.43
C TYR A 347 17.47 16.11 9.86
N ARG A 348 18.52 15.73 10.60
CA ARG A 348 18.78 16.27 11.95
C ARG A 348 19.05 17.77 11.99
N LYS A 349 19.58 18.35 10.90
CA LYS A 349 19.82 19.80 10.77
C LYS A 349 18.55 20.57 10.38
N ALA A 350 17.51 19.88 9.92
CA ALA A 350 16.23 20.47 9.52
C ALA A 350 15.33 20.83 10.73
N ILE A 351 15.80 21.70 11.61
CA ILE A 351 15.03 22.17 12.77
C ILE A 351 13.91 23.13 12.31
N PRO A 352 12.63 22.88 12.64
CA PRO A 352 11.54 23.77 12.24
C PRO A 352 11.77 25.22 12.68
N GLY A 353 11.62 26.16 11.73
CA GLY A 353 11.79 27.60 11.97
C GLY A 353 13.19 28.15 11.77
N THR A 354 14.16 27.33 11.35
CA THR A 354 15.47 27.81 10.85
C THR A 354 15.37 28.16 9.36
N THR A 355 16.24 29.05 8.88
CA THR A 355 16.32 29.46 7.46
C THR A 355 16.61 28.29 6.53
N ASP A 356 17.37 27.32 6.99
CA ASP A 356 17.78 26.15 6.21
C ASP A 356 16.87 24.93 6.42
N HIS A 357 15.71 25.09 7.07
CA HIS A 357 14.81 23.97 7.36
C HIS A 357 14.44 23.20 6.10
N ASP A 358 13.81 23.88 5.13
CA ASP A 358 13.35 23.26 3.89
C ASP A 358 14.53 22.76 3.05
N ILE A 359 15.63 23.52 2.98
CA ILE A 359 16.84 23.13 2.24
C ILE A 359 17.42 21.82 2.78
N ASN A 360 17.48 21.65 4.10
CA ASN A 360 17.99 20.43 4.70
C ASN A 360 17.05 19.24 4.51
N LEU A 361 15.73 19.45 4.54
CA LEU A 361 14.78 18.38 4.21
C LEU A 361 14.88 17.97 2.73
N GLU A 362 15.00 18.95 1.81
CA GLU A 362 15.18 18.70 0.37
C GLU A 362 16.48 17.94 0.07
N LYS A 363 17.53 18.18 0.85
CA LYS A 363 18.78 17.42 0.75
C LYS A 363 18.67 16.03 1.36
N ALA A 364 17.94 15.87 2.46
CA ALA A 364 17.77 14.57 3.12
C ALA A 364 16.95 13.57 2.29
N GLU A 365 15.90 14.06 1.61
CA GLU A 365 14.95 13.25 0.83
C GLU A 365 15.61 12.25 -0.15
N PRO A 366 16.47 12.66 -1.10
CA PRO A 366 17.01 11.75 -2.12
C PRO A 366 17.89 10.65 -1.52
N PHE A 367 18.76 10.97 -0.55
CA PHE A 367 19.61 9.97 0.12
C PHE A 367 18.78 8.90 0.84
N LEU A 368 17.72 9.33 1.54
CA LEU A 368 16.86 8.41 2.27
C LEU A 368 15.96 7.59 1.33
N GLN A 369 15.53 8.16 0.20
CA GLN A 369 14.82 7.42 -0.84
C GLN A 369 15.71 6.32 -1.43
N GLU A 370 16.94 6.65 -1.80
CA GLU A 370 17.89 5.71 -2.39
C GLU A 370 18.26 4.59 -1.40
N ALA A 371 18.52 4.93 -0.13
CA ALA A 371 18.73 3.96 0.93
C ALA A 371 17.51 3.02 1.11
N SER A 372 16.29 3.57 1.07
CA SER A 372 15.06 2.78 1.13
C SER A 372 14.91 1.83 -0.06
N GLU A 373 15.26 2.27 -1.28
CA GLU A 373 15.15 1.45 -2.48
C GLU A 373 16.11 0.26 -2.43
N ILE A 374 17.37 0.49 -2.04
CA ILE A 374 18.37 -0.58 -1.87
C ILE A 374 17.92 -1.58 -0.81
N LEU A 375 17.49 -1.11 0.37
CA LEU A 375 17.02 -2.01 1.43
C LEU A 375 15.75 -2.77 1.04
N MET A 376 14.86 -2.17 0.24
CA MET A 376 13.69 -2.86 -0.30
C MET A 376 14.06 -3.98 -1.28
N GLU A 377 15.08 -3.78 -2.12
CA GLU A 377 15.60 -4.86 -2.97
C GLU A 377 16.16 -6.02 -2.15
N ILE A 378 16.91 -5.72 -1.09
CA ILE A 378 17.50 -6.73 -0.22
C ILE A 378 16.41 -7.45 0.57
N PHE A 379 15.42 -6.72 1.11
CA PHE A 379 14.31 -7.29 1.86
C PHE A 379 13.50 -8.29 1.02
N LYS A 380 13.32 -8.04 -0.28
CA LYS A 380 12.66 -9.02 -1.19
C LYS A 380 13.41 -10.36 -1.27
N GLN A 381 14.74 -10.33 -1.11
CA GLN A 381 15.57 -11.53 -1.12
C GLN A 381 15.65 -12.18 0.27
N GLN A 382 15.50 -11.38 1.33
CA GLN A 382 15.60 -11.79 2.73
C GLN A 382 14.45 -11.23 3.59
N PRO A 383 13.20 -11.68 3.38
CA PRO A 383 12.03 -11.09 4.04
C PRO A 383 11.99 -11.31 5.56
N ASP A 384 12.73 -12.31 6.07
CA ASP A 384 12.80 -12.62 7.50
C ASP A 384 13.91 -11.84 8.25
N ASN A 385 14.65 -10.97 7.56
CA ASN A 385 15.72 -10.19 8.17
C ASN A 385 15.17 -8.97 8.92
N LYS A 386 15.04 -9.11 10.24
CA LYS A 386 14.52 -8.07 11.16
C LYS A 386 15.32 -6.77 11.17
N GLU A 387 16.63 -6.84 10.90
CA GLU A 387 17.48 -5.65 10.89
C GLU A 387 17.12 -4.75 9.70
N ILE A 388 16.95 -5.36 8.52
CA ILE A 388 16.51 -4.67 7.31
C ILE A 388 15.10 -4.12 7.48
N GLU A 389 14.19 -4.90 8.09
CA GLU A 389 12.83 -4.44 8.41
C GLU A 389 12.85 -3.20 9.32
N ASN A 390 13.65 -3.21 10.38
CA ASN A 390 13.80 -2.08 11.29
C ASN A 390 14.39 -0.84 10.60
N ASN A 391 15.43 -1.03 9.79
CA ASN A 391 16.05 0.08 9.04
C ASN A 391 15.08 0.68 8.01
N LEU A 392 14.33 -0.16 7.29
CA LEU A 392 13.26 0.29 6.40
C LEU A 392 12.18 1.06 7.14
N SER A 393 11.74 0.57 8.31
CA SER A 393 10.75 1.25 9.13
C SER A 393 11.25 2.64 9.56
N ARG A 394 12.51 2.73 9.99
CA ARG A 394 13.13 4.00 10.41
C ARG A 394 13.28 4.99 9.25
N ILE A 395 13.71 4.53 8.08
CA ILE A 395 13.81 5.38 6.89
C ILE A 395 12.43 5.88 6.46
N ARG A 396 11.42 5.00 6.46
CA ARG A 396 10.04 5.37 6.13
C ARG A 396 9.49 6.40 7.11
N GLU A 397 9.79 6.28 8.41
CA GLU A 397 9.41 7.28 9.41
C GLU A 397 9.98 8.66 9.07
N ILE A 398 11.28 8.72 8.76
CA ILE A 398 11.97 9.97 8.44
C ILE A 398 11.47 10.54 7.10
N LEU A 399 11.37 9.73 6.06
CA LEU A 399 10.84 10.14 4.76
C LEU A 399 9.41 10.67 4.90
N PHE A 400 8.56 9.99 5.67
CA PHE A 400 7.21 10.45 5.92
C PHE A 400 7.19 11.81 6.62
N ASP A 401 8.03 12.01 7.64
CA ASP A 401 8.14 13.29 8.33
C ASP A 401 8.67 14.40 7.41
N ILE A 402 9.69 14.11 6.58
CA ILE A 402 10.15 14.99 5.51
C ILE A 402 8.98 15.37 4.59
N TYR A 403 8.17 14.40 4.18
CA TYR A 403 7.04 14.63 3.27
C TYR A 403 5.91 15.43 3.90
N VAL A 404 5.72 15.28 5.20
CA VAL A 404 4.77 16.05 5.98
C VAL A 404 5.23 17.51 6.12
N ARG A 405 6.53 17.74 6.26
CA ARG A 405 7.11 19.07 6.53
C ARG A 405 7.42 19.88 5.27
N LEU A 406 7.81 19.21 4.17
CA LEU A 406 8.11 19.89 2.91
C LEU A 406 6.82 20.21 2.13
N PRO A 407 6.54 21.50 1.85
CA PRO A 407 5.44 21.88 0.97
C PRO A 407 5.67 21.29 -0.43
N LEU A 408 4.63 20.72 -1.07
CA LEU A 408 4.80 20.30 -2.46
C LEU A 408 5.02 21.54 -3.32
N LYS A 409 6.19 21.64 -3.97
CA LYS A 409 6.46 22.65 -4.99
C LYS A 409 5.33 22.56 -6.04
N ARG A 410 4.69 23.70 -6.30
CA ARG A 410 3.45 23.80 -7.10
C ARG A 410 3.64 23.33 -8.52
#